data_AF-A0A0Q5DMJ3-F1
#
_entry.id   AF-A0A0Q5DMJ3-F1
#
_cell.length_a   1.000
_cell.length_b   1.000
_cell.length_c   1.000
_cell.angle_alpha   90.00
_cell.angle_beta   90.00
_cell.angle_gamma   90.00
#
_symmetry.space_group_name_H-M   'P 1'
#
loop_
_entity.id
_entity.type
_entity.pdbx_description
1 polymer ?
#
loop_
_entity_poly.entity_id
_entity_poly.type
_entity_poly.pdbx_seq_one_letter_code
_entity_poly.pdbx_strand_id
1 'polypeptide(L)'
;MSNKIIRSALEGRLKGWAAAQVPPIPVFLENRGKTPTVGERHLRADLLPGDTHDPSQGAQHRRYHGMYQVGVFLPENDGTGDADDLAKAIEVLFRCPTVLTKQGLNVRIMQTPSIAQSRPDGNGFWMTPITIKYSADDFS
;
A
#
# COMPACT_ATOMS: atom_id res chain seq x y z
N MET A 1 9.24 -13.08 10.69
CA MET A 1 9.27 -13.55 9.29
C MET A 1 7.99 -13.18 8.54
N SER A 2 6.82 -13.38 9.13
CA SER A 2 5.50 -13.14 8.51
C SER A 2 5.31 -11.69 8.00
N ASN A 3 5.68 -10.67 8.77
CA ASN A 3 5.59 -9.26 8.32
C ASN A 3 6.40 -8.96 7.05
N LYS A 4 7.57 -9.60 6.86
CA LYS A 4 8.39 -9.44 5.65
C LYS A 4 7.71 -10.06 4.43
N ILE A 5 7.03 -11.19 4.62
CA ILE A 5 6.26 -11.89 3.58
C ILE A 5 5.05 -11.04 3.17
N ILE A 6 4.30 -10.53 4.15
CA ILE A 6 3.16 -9.64 3.95
C ILE A 6 3.58 -8.38 3.20
N ARG A 7 4.64 -7.71 3.69
CA ARG A 7 5.23 -6.53 3.03
C ARG A 7 5.54 -6.84 1.57
N SER A 8 6.28 -7.91 1.33
CA SER A 8 6.69 -8.30 -0.02
C SER A 8 5.51 -8.69 -0.93
N ALA A 9 4.39 -9.17 -0.39
CA ALA A 9 3.19 -9.46 -1.16
C ALA A 9 2.49 -8.17 -1.61
N LEU A 10 2.28 -7.24 -0.68
CA LEU A 10 1.62 -5.96 -0.94
C LEU A 10 2.46 -5.06 -1.85
N GLU A 11 3.75 -4.91 -1.55
CA GLU A 11 4.69 -4.16 -2.39
C GLU A 11 4.83 -4.77 -3.79
N GLY A 12 4.81 -6.09 -3.90
CA GLY A 12 4.89 -6.79 -5.18
C GLY A 12 3.69 -6.48 -6.07
N ARG A 13 2.47 -6.49 -5.49
CA ARG A 13 1.25 -6.13 -6.22
C ARG A 13 1.26 -4.67 -6.66
N LEU A 14 1.63 -3.75 -5.77
CA LEU A 14 1.71 -2.32 -6.08
C LEU A 14 2.74 -2.05 -7.20
N LYS A 15 3.93 -2.65 -7.10
CA LYS A 15 4.97 -2.53 -8.14
C LYS A 15 4.55 -3.10 -9.48
N GLY A 16 3.90 -4.26 -9.48
CA GLY A 16 3.39 -4.87 -10.72
C GLY A 16 2.37 -3.97 -11.42
N TRP A 17 1.47 -3.36 -10.65
CA TRP A 17 0.52 -2.39 -11.18
C TRP A 17 1.18 -1.10 -11.67
N ALA A 18 2.09 -0.53 -10.88
CA ALA A 18 2.77 0.72 -11.23
C ALA A 18 3.67 0.59 -12.47
N ALA A 19 4.28 -0.58 -12.68
CA ALA A 19 5.04 -0.89 -13.89
C ALA A 19 4.17 -1.09 -15.13
N ALA A 20 2.90 -1.46 -14.96
CA ALA A 20 1.93 -1.61 -16.04
C ALA A 20 1.28 -0.28 -16.45
N GLN A 21 1.45 0.78 -15.66
CA GLN A 21 0.97 2.12 -16.02
C GLN A 21 1.79 2.73 -17.16
N VAL A 22 1.16 3.59 -17.96
CA VAL A 22 1.81 4.32 -19.04
C VAL A 22 1.64 5.82 -18.81
N PRO A 23 2.71 6.59 -18.56
CA PRO A 23 4.08 6.14 -18.28
C PRO A 23 4.22 5.38 -16.93
N PRO A 24 5.21 4.47 -16.80
CA PRO A 24 5.45 3.71 -15.58
C PRO A 24 5.68 4.63 -14.39
N ILE A 25 5.13 4.27 -13.23
CA ILE A 25 5.24 5.11 -12.02
C ILE A 25 6.29 4.49 -11.08
N PRO A 26 7.32 5.24 -10.68
CA PRO A 26 8.30 4.74 -9.72
C PRO A 26 7.66 4.55 -8.33
N VAL A 27 7.86 3.35 -7.76
CA VAL A 27 7.43 3.02 -6.39
C VAL A 27 8.64 3.02 -5.46
N PHE A 28 8.65 3.97 -4.53
CA PHE A 28 9.63 4.10 -3.46
C PHE A 28 9.15 3.29 -2.25
N LEU A 29 9.97 2.33 -1.83
CA LEU A 29 9.70 1.47 -0.69
C LEU A 29 10.38 2.01 0.57
N GLU A 30 9.86 1.62 1.74
CA GLU A 30 10.48 1.88 3.04
C GLU A 30 11.98 1.65 3.02
N ASN A 31 12.73 2.69 3.39
CA ASN A 31 14.19 2.66 3.54
C ASN A 31 14.97 2.23 2.27
N ARG A 32 14.37 2.31 1.07
CA ARG A 32 15.11 2.21 -0.20
C ARG A 32 15.28 3.59 -0.81
N GLY A 33 16.45 4.17 -0.55
CA GLY A 33 16.86 5.51 -0.93
C GLY A 33 17.03 5.69 -2.43
N LYS A 34 15.97 6.16 -3.08
CA LYS A 34 16.14 7.00 -4.25
C LYS A 34 15.37 8.29 -3.94
N THR A 35 16.04 9.43 -4.05
CA THR A 35 15.40 10.74 -3.86
C THR A 35 14.55 10.98 -5.10
N PRO A 36 13.22 11.20 -4.97
CA PRO A 36 12.39 11.51 -6.12
C PRO A 36 12.92 12.79 -6.78
N THR A 37 13.02 12.79 -8.10
CA THR A 37 13.36 14.01 -8.84
C THR A 37 12.20 14.99 -8.68
N VAL A 38 12.53 16.25 -8.38
CA VAL A 38 11.53 17.32 -8.21
C VAL A 38 10.70 17.41 -9.50
N GLY A 39 9.38 17.26 -9.37
CA GLY A 39 8.45 17.29 -10.50
C GLY A 39 8.04 15.91 -11.06
N GLU A 40 8.63 14.80 -10.61
CA GLU A 40 8.26 13.46 -11.08
C GLU A 40 7.15 12.84 -10.21
N ARG A 41 6.11 12.34 -10.86
CA ARG A 41 5.05 11.58 -10.19
C ARG A 41 5.60 10.28 -9.62
N HIS A 42 5.31 10.00 -8.36
CA HIS A 42 5.81 8.82 -7.68
C HIS A 42 4.84 8.27 -6.64
N LEU A 43 5.07 7.01 -6.26
CA LEU A 43 4.33 6.34 -5.20
C LEU A 43 5.28 6.04 -4.07
N ARG A 44 4.87 6.34 -2.84
CA ARG A 44 5.52 5.84 -1.63
C ARG A 44 4.63 4.81 -0.97
N ALA A 45 5.22 3.73 -0.48
CA ALA A 45 4.46 2.75 0.25
C ALA A 45 5.15 2.31 1.53
N ASP A 46 4.39 2.38 2.62
CA ASP A 46 4.83 2.13 3.98
C ASP A 46 3.90 1.10 4.64
N LEU A 47 4.49 0.02 5.18
CA LEU A 47 3.77 -0.99 5.94
C LEU A 47 3.80 -0.64 7.42
N LEU A 48 2.62 -0.42 7.99
CA LEU A 48 2.38 -0.19 9.40
C LEU A 48 1.75 -1.46 10.00
N PRO A 49 2.56 -2.44 10.45
CA PRO A 49 2.04 -3.62 11.12
C PRO A 49 1.38 -3.21 12.44
N GLY A 50 0.17 -3.71 12.69
CA GLY A 50 -0.50 -3.57 13.97
C GLY A 50 -0.04 -4.63 14.97
N ASP A 51 -0.70 -4.66 16.12
CA ASP A 51 -0.46 -5.68 17.14
C ASP A 51 -0.74 -7.09 16.61
N THR A 52 0.02 -8.08 17.04
CA THR A 52 -0.30 -9.48 16.69
C THR A 52 -1.40 -9.95 17.63
N HIS A 53 -2.53 -10.39 17.08
CA HIS A 53 -3.58 -11.01 17.90
C HIS A 53 -3.49 -12.52 17.81
N ASP A 54 -3.59 -13.18 18.96
CA ASP A 54 -3.80 -14.61 19.09
C ASP A 54 -5.29 -14.84 19.43
N PRO A 55 -6.20 -14.89 18.43
CA PRO A 55 -7.63 -15.00 18.68
C PRO A 55 -8.05 -16.34 19.31
N SER A 56 -7.15 -17.30 19.44
CA SER A 56 -7.37 -18.54 20.19
C SER A 56 -6.26 -18.71 21.23
N GLN A 57 -6.60 -18.63 22.52
CA GLN A 57 -5.69 -19.05 23.59
C GLN A 57 -5.55 -20.58 23.53
N GLY A 58 -4.45 -21.07 22.94
CA GLY A 58 -4.08 -22.49 22.95
C GLY A 58 -4.00 -23.18 21.59
N ALA A 59 -4.46 -22.56 20.50
CA ALA A 59 -4.19 -23.03 19.14
C ALA A 59 -3.07 -22.19 18.50
N GLN A 60 -2.25 -22.78 17.63
CA GLN A 60 -1.25 -22.08 16.82
C GLN A 60 -1.93 -21.25 15.71
N HIS A 61 -2.79 -20.30 16.10
CA HIS A 61 -3.48 -19.41 15.19
C HIS A 61 -3.05 -17.99 15.46
N ARG A 62 -2.15 -17.47 14.62
CA ARG A 62 -1.64 -16.11 14.70
C ARG A 62 -2.33 -15.26 13.65
N ARG A 63 -3.04 -14.23 14.09
CA ARG A 63 -3.63 -13.23 13.20
C ARG A 63 -2.77 -11.99 13.20
N TYR A 64 -2.10 -11.76 12.07
CA TYR A 64 -1.45 -10.50 11.78
C TYR A 64 -2.48 -9.55 11.19
N HIS A 65 -2.55 -8.32 11.69
CA HIS A 65 -3.35 -7.28 11.08
C HIS A 65 -2.54 -5.99 11.06
N GLY A 66 -2.91 -5.08 10.19
CA GLY A 66 -2.18 -3.83 10.05
C GLY A 66 -2.79 -2.95 8.99
N MET A 67 -2.10 -1.84 8.76
CA MET A 67 -2.43 -0.91 7.69
C MET A 67 -1.22 -0.78 6.76
N TYR A 68 -1.52 -0.69 5.48
CA TYR A 68 -0.56 -0.40 4.43
C TYR A 68 -0.92 0.96 3.87
N GLN A 69 -0.03 1.91 4.04
CA GLN A 69 -0.25 3.29 3.63
C GLN A 69 0.50 3.52 2.32
N VAL A 70 -0.24 3.95 1.30
CA VAL A 70 0.31 4.31 0.00
C VAL A 70 0.08 5.81 -0.20
N GLY A 71 1.15 6.57 -0.40
CA GLY A 71 1.08 7.97 -0.77
C GLY A 71 1.29 8.13 -2.28
N VAL A 72 0.34 8.77 -2.97
CA VAL A 72 0.52 9.21 -4.35
C VAL A 72 1.07 10.63 -4.31
N PHE A 73 2.24 10.84 -4.92
CA PHE A 73 2.90 12.15 -5.00
C PHE A 73 2.92 12.60 -6.44
N LEU A 74 2.29 13.74 -6.70
CA LEU A 74 2.23 14.39 -8.02
C LEU A 74 2.88 15.77 -7.93
N PRO A 75 3.43 16.32 -9.02
CA PRO A 75 3.92 17.69 -9.02
C PRO A 75 2.80 18.68 -8.66
N GLU A 76 3.12 19.70 -7.86
CA GLU A 76 2.19 20.79 -7.60
C GLU A 76 1.90 21.58 -8.90
N ASN A 77 0.64 22.02 -9.06
CA ASN A 77 0.09 22.78 -10.20
C ASN A 77 -0.36 21.99 -11.44
N ASP A 78 -0.27 20.67 -11.46
CA ASP A 78 -0.77 19.84 -12.58
C ASP A 78 -2.30 19.56 -12.51
N GLY A 79 -2.93 19.94 -11.39
CA GLY A 79 -4.35 19.69 -11.11
C GLY A 79 -4.59 18.42 -10.29
N THR A 80 -5.74 18.35 -9.61
CA THR A 80 -6.05 17.23 -8.69
C THR A 80 -6.66 16.01 -9.38
N GLY A 81 -7.10 16.13 -10.64
CA GLY A 81 -7.81 15.07 -11.37
C GLY A 81 -6.97 13.79 -11.49
N ASP A 82 -5.72 13.93 -11.93
CA ASP A 82 -4.80 12.79 -12.09
C ASP A 82 -4.49 12.09 -10.75
N ALA A 83 -4.50 12.83 -9.64
CA ALA A 83 -4.32 12.27 -8.30
C ALA A 83 -5.50 11.38 -7.90
N ASP A 84 -6.72 11.87 -8.12
CA ASP A 84 -7.95 11.15 -7.84
C ASP A 84 -8.10 9.91 -8.71
N ASP A 85 -7.79 9.99 -10.01
CA ASP A 85 -7.83 8.84 -10.92
C ASP A 85 -6.82 7.75 -10.52
N LEU A 86 -5.59 8.15 -10.16
CA LEU A 86 -4.58 7.21 -9.63
C LEU A 86 -5.01 6.61 -8.30
N ALA A 87 -5.56 7.42 -7.39
CA ALA A 87 -6.03 6.94 -6.10
C ALA A 87 -7.18 5.93 -6.25
N LYS A 88 -8.13 6.20 -7.15
CA LYS A 88 -9.23 5.30 -7.49
C LYS A 88 -8.74 4.02 -8.15
N ALA A 89 -7.72 4.08 -9.00
CA ALA A 89 -7.12 2.89 -9.58
C ALA A 89 -6.42 2.00 -8.53
N ILE A 90 -5.75 2.61 -7.54
CA ILE A 90 -5.18 1.89 -6.38
C ILE A 90 -6.30 1.30 -5.52
N GLU A 91 -7.41 2.01 -5.32
CA GLU A 91 -8.59 1.51 -4.62
C GLU A 91 -9.12 0.23 -5.28
N VAL A 92 -9.29 0.25 -6.60
CA VAL A 92 -9.74 -0.92 -7.39
C VAL A 92 -8.74 -2.07 -7.31
N LEU A 93 -7.44 -1.78 -7.30
CA LEU A 93 -6.38 -2.79 -7.21
C LEU A 93 -6.42 -3.57 -5.88
N PHE A 94 -6.77 -2.88 -4.79
CA PHE A 94 -6.83 -3.43 -3.43
C PHE A 94 -8.25 -3.58 -2.89
N ARG A 95 -9.27 -3.65 -3.75
CA ARG A 95 -10.67 -3.83 -3.31
C ARG A 95 -10.88 -5.12 -2.50
N CYS A 96 -11.81 -5.12 -1.56
CA CYS A 96 -12.30 -6.34 -0.93
C CYS A 96 -13.09 -7.17 -1.99
N PRO A 97 -12.95 -8.51 -2.08
CA PRO A 97 -12.17 -9.44 -1.24
C PRO A 97 -10.84 -9.87 -1.90
N THR A 98 -9.90 -8.95 -2.14
CA THR A 98 -8.59 -9.35 -2.67
C THR A 98 -7.83 -10.20 -1.65
N VAL A 99 -7.44 -11.40 -2.06
CA VAL A 99 -6.60 -12.32 -1.27
C VAL A 99 -5.26 -12.50 -1.99
N LEU A 100 -4.18 -12.30 -1.24
CA LEU A 100 -2.80 -12.45 -1.69
C LEU A 100 -2.14 -13.57 -0.88
N THR A 101 -1.93 -14.70 -1.54
CA THR A 101 -1.22 -15.83 -0.93
C THR A 101 0.26 -15.73 -1.26
N LYS A 102 1.12 -15.71 -0.24
CA LYS A 102 2.58 -15.72 -0.42
C LYS A 102 3.25 -16.61 0.62
N GLN A 103 4.03 -17.58 0.15
CA GLN A 103 4.74 -18.54 1.01
C GLN A 103 3.84 -19.21 2.07
N GLY A 104 2.61 -19.58 1.68
CA GLY A 104 1.62 -20.23 2.57
C GLY A 104 0.79 -19.27 3.43
N LEU A 105 1.16 -17.99 3.51
CA LEU A 105 0.42 -16.98 4.28
C LEU A 105 -0.66 -16.32 3.42
N ASN A 106 -1.90 -16.28 3.91
CA ASN A 106 -3.03 -15.68 3.20
C ASN A 106 -3.29 -14.26 3.69
N VAL A 107 -2.86 -13.26 2.92
CA VAL A 107 -3.10 -11.83 3.19
C VAL A 107 -4.41 -11.41 2.54
N ARG A 108 -5.40 -11.06 3.36
CA ARG A 108 -6.73 -10.61 2.94
C ARG A 108 -6.88 -9.12 3.15
N ILE A 109 -7.43 -8.41 2.17
CA ILE A 109 -7.81 -7.02 2.35
C ILE A 109 -9.19 -6.98 3.02
N MET A 110 -9.26 -6.35 4.19
CA MET A 110 -10.45 -6.39 5.06
C MET A 110 -11.52 -5.39 4.64
N GLN A 111 -11.11 -4.25 4.11
CA GLN A 111 -11.99 -3.14 3.73
C GLN A 111 -11.49 -2.52 2.44
N THR A 112 -12.40 -1.96 1.64
CA THR A 112 -12.01 -1.13 0.50
C THR A 112 -11.07 -0.02 0.98
N PRO A 113 -9.97 0.27 0.27
CA PRO A 113 -9.01 1.29 0.66
C PRO A 113 -9.68 2.65 0.91
N SER A 114 -9.25 3.34 1.96
CA SER A 114 -9.74 4.69 2.25
C SER A 114 -8.80 5.71 1.65
N ILE A 115 -9.31 6.52 0.72
CA ILE A 115 -8.61 7.67 0.16
C ILE A 115 -8.85 8.85 1.10
N ALA A 116 -7.79 9.46 1.62
CA ALA A 116 -7.88 10.64 2.47
C ALA A 116 -7.59 11.91 1.66
N GLN A 117 -7.93 13.08 2.23
CA GLN A 117 -7.78 14.37 1.56
C GLN A 117 -6.33 14.58 1.12
N SER A 118 -6.17 14.93 -0.16
CA SER A 118 -4.89 15.29 -0.74
C SER A 118 -4.35 16.57 -0.08
N ARG A 119 -3.05 16.59 0.22
CA ARG A 119 -2.39 17.69 0.93
C ARG A 119 -1.05 18.04 0.28
N PRO A 120 -0.60 19.30 0.35
CA PRO A 120 0.75 19.65 -0.06
C PRO A 120 1.77 19.02 0.91
N ASP A 121 2.81 18.39 0.37
CA ASP A 121 3.90 17.77 1.13
C ASP A 121 4.94 18.81 1.60
N GLY A 122 4.85 20.05 1.12
CA GLY A 122 5.80 21.14 1.41
C GLY A 122 7.06 21.12 0.54
N ASN A 123 7.22 20.10 -0.30
CA ASN A 123 8.38 19.86 -1.16
C ASN A 123 8.10 20.06 -2.67
N GLY A 124 7.03 20.75 -3.04
CA GLY A 124 6.64 20.87 -4.46
C GLY A 124 5.70 19.76 -4.95
N PHE A 125 5.17 18.94 -4.03
CA PHE A 125 4.34 17.76 -4.35
C PHE A 125 2.97 17.80 -3.69
N TRP A 126 1.96 17.37 -4.45
CA TRP A 126 0.63 17.07 -3.97
C TRP A 126 0.53 15.60 -3.58
N MET A 127 0.26 15.34 -2.30
CA MET A 127 0.28 14.01 -1.70
C MET A 127 -1.14 13.55 -1.35
N THR A 128 -1.57 12.44 -1.95
CA THR A 128 -2.85 11.77 -1.62
C THR A 128 -2.57 10.49 -0.84
N PRO A 129 -2.87 10.46 0.48
CA PRO A 129 -2.68 9.28 1.29
C PRO A 129 -3.85 8.28 1.12
N ILE A 130 -3.50 7.02 0.89
CA ILE A 130 -4.42 5.89 0.73
C ILE A 130 -4.12 4.87 1.81
N THR A 131 -5.12 4.52 2.62
CA THR A 131 -4.98 3.56 3.70
C THR A 131 -5.64 2.24 3.35
N ILE A 132 -4.86 1.16 3.34
CA ILE A 132 -5.31 -0.20 3.01
C ILE A 132 -5.20 -1.05 4.26
N LYS A 133 -6.33 -1.50 4.81
CA LYS A 133 -6.34 -2.40 5.98
C LYS A 133 -6.25 -3.85 5.54
N TYR A 134 -5.27 -4.58 6.06
CA TYR A 134 -5.07 -5.99 5.75
C TYR A 134 -5.13 -6.85 7.02
N SER A 135 -5.50 -8.10 6.84
CA SER A 135 -5.34 -9.15 7.83
C SER A 135 -4.71 -10.37 7.17
N ALA A 136 -3.80 -11.04 7.87
CA ALA A 136 -3.20 -12.28 7.43
C ALA A 136 -3.34 -13.31 8.55
N ASP A 137 -3.99 -14.42 8.22
CA ASP A 137 -4.13 -15.55 9.12
C ASP A 137 -3.00 -16.55 8.83
N ASP A 138 -2.26 -16.92 9.87
CA ASP A 138 -1.28 -18.00 9.87
C ASP A 138 -1.84 -19.16 10.71
N PHE A 139 -2.02 -20.31 10.07
CA PHE A 139 -2.56 -21.54 10.67
C PHE A 139 -1.47 -22.58 10.93
N SER A 140 -0.21 -22.16 10.93
CA SER A 140 0.98 -23.00 10.99
C SER A 140 1.33 -23.44 12.41
#